data_AF-A0A7X7C0N9-F1
#
_entry.id   AF-A0A7X7C0N9-F1
#
_cell.length_a   1.000
_cell.length_b   1.000
_cell.length_c   1.000
_cell.angle_alpha   90.00
_cell.angle_beta   90.00
_cell.angle_gamma   90.00
#
_symmetry.space_group_name_H-M   'P 1'
#
loop_
_entity.id
_entity.type
_entity.pdbx_description
1 polymer ?
#
loop_
_entity_poly.entity_id
_entity_poly.type
_entity_poly.pdbx_seq_one_letter_code
_entity_poly.pdbx_strand_id
1 'polypeptide(L)' 'MNPLLINLNGWEIPIIVIVILILFGGKKIPEFMKGLGKGINSFKRGLNDIEEDIKADTTDHKTSSTGDK' A
#
# COMPACT_ATOMS: atom_id res chain seq x y z
N MET A 1 8.09 -32.94 28.57
CA MET A 1 9.23 -32.41 27.79
C MET A 1 8.76 -32.34 26.35
N ASN A 2 8.29 -31.17 25.93
CA ASN A 2 7.66 -30.99 24.63
C ASN A 2 8.70 -30.37 23.69
N PRO A 3 9.19 -31.09 22.67
CA PRO A 3 10.14 -30.55 21.70
C PRO A 3 9.53 -29.47 20.78
N LEU A 4 8.24 -29.20 20.95
CA LEU A 4 7.47 -28.25 20.14
C LEU A 4 7.71 -26.78 20.50
N LEU A 5 8.33 -26.48 21.65
CA LEU A 5 8.63 -25.09 22.06
C LEU A 5 10.09 -24.68 21.83
N ILE A 6 10.97 -25.60 21.43
CA ILE A 6 12.42 -25.34 21.32
C ILE A 6 12.81 -24.88 19.89
N ASN A 7 11.90 -24.93 18.91
CA ASN A 7 12.18 -24.62 17.50
C ASN A 7 11.68 -23.24 17.00
N LEU A 8 11.27 -22.33 17.89
CA LEU A 8 10.85 -20.94 17.60
C LEU A 8 11.99 -20.02 17.09
N ASN A 9 13.06 -20.59 16.52
CA ASN A 9 14.24 -19.90 16.00
C ASN A 9 14.04 -19.38 14.55
N GLY A 10 12.80 -19.07 14.15
CA GLY A 10 12.49 -18.48 12.84
C GLY A 10 12.35 -19.47 11.67
N TRP A 11 12.47 -20.79 11.92
CA TRP A 11 12.30 -21.80 10.87
C TRP A 11 10.84 -22.05 10.46
N GLU A 12 9.88 -21.52 11.22
CA GLU A 12 8.44 -21.62 10.94
C GLU A 12 8.04 -20.78 9.71
N ILE A 13 8.59 -19.57 9.59
CA ILE A 13 8.28 -18.65 8.49
C ILE A 13 8.60 -19.28 7.12
N PRO A 14 9.82 -19.80 6.85
CA PRO A 14 10.11 -20.44 5.57
C PRO A 14 9.27 -21.70 5.31
N ILE A 15 8.87 -22.45 6.34
CA ILE A 15 7.95 -23.60 6.20
C ILE A 15 6.54 -23.14 5.80
N ILE A 16 6.00 -22.10 6.41
CA ILE A 16 4.69 -21.55 6.00
C ILE A 16 4.78 -21.06 4.54
N VAL A 17 5.85 -20.36 4.20
CA VAL A 17 6.08 -19.85 2.84
C VAL A 17 6.17 -21.00 1.84
N ILE A 18 6.84 -22.11 2.16
CA ILE A 18 6.94 -23.26 1.24
C ILE A 18 5.58 -23.91 0.99
N VAL A 19 4.75 -24.06 2.03
CA VAL A 19 3.40 -24.62 1.90
C VAL A 19 2.53 -23.72 1.02
N ILE A 20 2.55 -22.41 1.26
CA ILE A 20 1.83 -21.43 0.43
C ILE A 20 2.35 -21.47 -1.01
N LEU A 21 3.67 -21.62 -1.21
CA LEU A 21 4.26 -21.71 -2.55
C LEU A 21 3.80 -22.95 -3.31
N ILE A 22 3.58 -24.07 -2.63
CA ILE A 22 3.08 -25.31 -3.26
C ILE A 22 1.59 -25.17 -3.60
N LEU A 23 0.79 -24.59 -2.71
CA LEU A 23 -0.65 -24.41 -2.92
C LEU A 23 -0.98 -23.39 -4.01
N PHE A 24 -0.26 -22.27 -4.02
CA PHE A 24 -0.53 -21.16 -4.96
C PHE A 24 0.46 -21.13 -6.14
N GLY A 25 1.61 -21.78 -6.04
CA GLY A 25 2.70 -21.71 -7.03
C GLY A 25 3.60 -20.49 -6.83
N GLY A 26 4.91 -20.65 -7.07
CA GLY A 26 5.92 -19.59 -6.91
C GLY A 26 5.72 -18.34 -7.78
N LYS A 27 4.89 -18.41 -8.83
CA LYS A 27 4.60 -17.27 -9.72
C LYS A 27 3.38 -16.45 -9.30
N LYS A 28 2.43 -17.01 -8.54
CA LYS A 28 1.17 -16.33 -8.20
C LYS A 28 1.34 -15.26 -7.12
N ILE A 29 2.20 -15.49 -6.13
CA ILE A 29 2.48 -14.50 -5.07
C ILE A 29 3.08 -13.20 -5.65
N PRO A 30 4.16 -13.24 -6.48
CA PRO A 30 4.70 -12.02 -7.09
C PRO A 30 3.76 -11.34 -8.08
N GLU A 31 2.98 -12.13 -8.84
CA GLU A 31 2.00 -11.62 -9.79
C GLU A 31 0.86 -10.87 -9.09
N PHE A 32 0.35 -11.45 -7.98
CA PHE A 32 -0.64 -10.82 -7.11
C PHE A 32 -0.10 -9.55 -6.44
N MET A 33 1.12 -9.58 -5.89
CA MET A 33 1.77 -8.41 -5.30
C MET A 33 1.96 -7.27 -6.33
N LYS A 34 2.35 -7.60 -7.57
CA LYS A 34 2.44 -6.61 -8.65
C LYS A 34 1.08 -6.00 -8.98
N GLY A 35 0.01 -6.80 -9.00
CA GLY A 35 -1.36 -6.32 -9.21
C GLY A 35 -1.82 -5.38 -8.09
N LEU A 36 -1.69 -5.80 -6.84
CA LEU A 36 -2.03 -4.98 -5.67
C LEU A 36 -1.18 -3.70 -5.58
N GLY A 37 0.12 -3.80 -5.83
CA GLY A 37 1.03 -2.66 -5.80
C GLY A 37 0.67 -1.59 -6.83
N LYS A 38 0.30 -2.00 -8.05
CA LYS A 38 -0.22 -1.09 -9.07
C LYS A 38 -1.53 -0.43 -8.63
N GLY A 39 -2.46 -1.20 -8.06
CA GLY A 39 -3.73 -0.66 -7.55
C GLY A 39 -3.54 0.38 -6.45
N ILE A 40 -2.72 0.08 -5.44
CA ILE A 40 -2.39 1.01 -4.35
C ILE A 40 -1.68 2.26 -4.89
N ASN A 41 -0.77 2.11 -5.85
CA ASN A 41 -0.06 3.24 -6.44
C ASN A 41 -0.99 4.16 -7.24
N SER A 42 -1.87 3.61 -8.07
CA SER A 42 -2.88 4.40 -8.79
C SER A 42 -3.86 5.09 -7.85
N PHE A 43 -4.28 4.41 -6.78
CA PHE A 43 -5.13 5.00 -5.75
C PHE A 43 -4.44 6.17 -5.04
N LYS A 44 -3.17 6.02 -4.67
CA LYS A 44 -2.37 7.11 -4.07
C LYS A 44 -2.26 8.32 -5.01
N ARG A 45 -1.98 8.09 -6.30
CA ARG A 45 -1.87 9.17 -7.30
C ARG A 45 -3.19 9.92 -7.45
N GLY A 46 -4.31 9.21 -7.57
CA GLY A 46 -5.63 9.84 -7.65
C GLY A 46 -5.97 10.66 -6.40
N LEU A 47 -5.60 10.20 -5.20
CA LEU A 47 -5.80 10.99 -3.97
C LEU A 47 -4.96 12.28 -3.96
N ASN A 48 -3.71 12.22 -4.43
CA ASN A 48 -2.83 13.38 -4.49
C ASN A 48 -3.34 14.41 -5.51
N ASP A 49 -3.79 13.95 -6.69
CA ASP A 49 -4.35 14.83 -7.72
C ASP A 49 -5.60 15.58 -7.19
N ILE A 50 -6.48 14.87 -6.47
CA ILE A 50 -7.66 15.47 -5.82
C ILE A 50 -7.25 16.48 -4.73
N GLU A 51 -6.22 16.18 -3.93
CA GLU A 51 -5.73 17.10 -2.89
C GLU A 51 -5.10 18.37 -3.51
N GLU A 52 -4.42 18.24 -4.64
CA GLU A 52 -3.85 19.36 -5.39
C GLU A 52 -4.94 20.24 -6.02
N ASP A 53 -5.97 19.63 -6.62
CA ASP A 53 -7.14 20.33 -7.16
C ASP A 53 -7.90 21.11 -6.07
N ILE A 54 -8.12 20.51 -4.89
CA ILE A 54 -8.79 21.17 -3.75
C ILE A 54 -7.94 22.33 -3.20
N LYS A 55 -6.61 22.19 -3.17
CA LYS A 55 -5.70 23.25 -2.73
C LYS A 55 -5.65 24.40 -3.74
N ALA A 56 -5.67 24.11 -5.04
CA ALA A 56 -5.72 25.12 -6.08
C ALA A 56 -6.99 25.97 -6.00
N ASP A 57 -8.16 25.35 -5.83
CA ASP A 57 -9.46 26.04 -5.71
C ASP A 57 -9.58 26.92 -4.46
N THR A 58 -8.91 26.55 -3.36
CA THR A 58 -8.97 27.34 -2.11
C THR A 58 -8.07 28.60 -2.16
N THR A 59 -7.10 28.64 -3.07
CA THR A 59 -6.12 29.74 -3.12
C THR A 59 -6.59 30.92 -3.98
N ASP A 60 -7.58 30.74 -4.86
CA ASP A 60 -8.09 31.79 -5.75
C ASP A 60 -9.24 32.63 -5.16
N HIS A 61 -9.79 32.29 -3.98
CA HIS A 61 -10.84 33.07 -3.31
C HIS A 61 -10.34 33.93 -2.12
N LYS A 62 -9.07 34.38 -2.13
CA LYS A 62 -8.56 35.37 -1.16
C LYS A 62 -7.75 36.50 -1.80
N THR A 63 -8.24 37.06 -2.90
CA THR A 63 -7.63 38.30 -3.46
C THR A 63 -8.64 39.30 -4.05
N SER A 64 -9.94 39.16 -3.78
CA SER A 64 -10.98 40.05 -4.31
C SER A 64 -11.88 40.69 -3.24
N SER A 65 -11.31 41.14 -2.12
CA SER A 65 -12.02 42.09 -1.24
C SER A 65 -11.09 42.70 -0.18
N THR A 66 -10.19 43.59 -0.61
CA THR A 66 -9.75 44.79 0.14
C THR A 66 -8.97 45.64 -0.84
N GLY A 67 -9.71 46.46 -1.59
CA GLY A 67 -9.20 47.41 -2.54
C GLY A 67 -10.38 48.25 -3.01
N ASP A 68 -10.97 49.03 -2.11
CA ASP A 68 -11.73 50.22 -2.48
C ASP A 68 -11.80 51.20 -1.31
N LYS A 69 -11.22 52.37 -1.56
CA LYS A 69 -11.06 53.61 -0.78
C LYS A 69 -9.87 53.70 0.18
#